data_AF-A0A2Z6NFC9-F1
#
_entry.id   AF-A0A2Z6NFC9-F1
#
_cell.length_a   1.000
_cell.length_b   1.000
_cell.length_c   1.000
_cell.angle_alpha   90.00
_cell.angle_beta   90.00
_cell.angle_gamma   90.00
#
_symmetry.space_group_name_H-M   'P 1'
#
loop_
_entity.id
_entity.type
_entity.pdbx_description
1 polymer ?
#
loop_
_entity_poly.entity_id
_entity_poly.type
_entity_poly.pdbx_seq_one_letter_code
_entity_poly.pdbx_strand_id
1 'polypeptide(L)'
;MFLYGGHKICDFSIKVGKFNSRYPYSGSGFQSLQSFGSGWFSMRIKLPQRDSTAVITTFYLISEIESIRDEIDFEFLGGNLKEPHVLHTNIYIDGQGGREQQFHFWFDPLHTSS
;
A
#
# COMPACT_ATOMS: atom_id res chain seq x y z
N MET A 1 -9.08 5.47 -9.06
CA MET A 1 -9.60 6.14 -7.83
C MET A 1 -9.81 7.59 -8.16
N PHE A 2 -10.96 8.21 -7.82
CA PHE A 2 -11.17 9.66 -7.90
C PHE A 2 -11.11 10.24 -6.48
N LEU A 3 -10.43 11.38 -6.31
CA LEU A 3 -10.33 12.09 -5.03
C LEU A 3 -10.85 13.53 -5.22
N TYR A 4 -11.43 14.12 -4.18
CA TYR A 4 -11.86 15.53 -4.16
C TYR A 4 -11.55 16.11 -2.79
N GLY A 5 -10.55 17.02 -2.71
CA GLY A 5 -10.16 17.66 -1.46
C GLY A 5 -9.08 18.73 -1.65
N GLY A 6 -9.09 19.75 -0.80
CA GLY A 6 -8.17 20.89 -0.87
C GLY A 6 -6.74 20.60 -0.37
N HIS A 7 -6.51 19.40 0.18
CA HIS A 7 -5.20 18.99 0.67
C HIS A 7 -4.44 18.16 -0.36
N LYS A 8 -3.16 18.48 -0.47
CA LYS A 8 -2.18 17.93 -1.40
C LYS A 8 -1.96 16.43 -1.14
N ILE A 9 -2.30 15.59 -2.12
CA ILE A 9 -2.04 14.14 -2.11
C ILE A 9 -0.59 13.88 -2.48
N CYS A 10 0.19 13.31 -1.57
CA CYS A 10 1.59 12.99 -1.75
C CYS A 10 1.83 11.62 -1.16
N ASP A 11 1.94 10.55 -1.96
CA ASP A 11 2.95 9.51 -1.72
C ASP A 11 2.74 8.29 -2.61
N PHE A 12 3.84 7.59 -2.80
CA PHE A 12 3.88 6.15 -3.01
C PHE A 12 4.95 5.64 -2.01
N SER A 13 4.81 4.43 -1.49
CA SER A 13 5.95 3.80 -0.80
C SER A 13 5.83 2.31 -0.99
N ILE A 14 6.89 1.62 -1.43
CA ILE A 14 6.97 0.16 -1.35
C ILE A 14 7.92 -0.18 -0.21
N LYS A 15 7.39 -0.38 1.00
CA LYS A 15 8.20 -0.75 2.17
C LYS A 15 8.45 -2.26 2.22
N VAL A 16 9.47 -2.74 1.53
CA VAL A 16 9.93 -4.13 1.69
C VAL A 16 10.70 -4.29 3.02
N GLY A 17 10.01 -4.61 4.11
CA GLY A 17 10.61 -4.95 5.41
C GLY A 17 10.55 -6.45 5.71
N LYS A 18 11.28 -6.92 6.73
CA LYS A 18 10.98 -8.20 7.42
C LYS A 18 10.44 -7.89 8.82
N PHE A 19 9.21 -8.27 9.11
CA PHE A 19 8.73 -8.37 10.49
C PHE A 19 9.67 -9.30 11.29
N ASN A 20 10.29 -8.78 12.35
CA ASN A 20 11.06 -9.56 13.35
C ASN A 20 12.45 -10.13 12.93
N SER A 21 13.23 -9.46 12.08
CA SER A 21 14.63 -9.88 11.82
C SER A 21 15.64 -9.25 12.78
N ARG A 22 16.54 -10.06 13.36
CA ARG A 22 17.72 -9.63 14.16
C ARG A 22 18.74 -8.73 13.43
N TYR A 23 18.53 -8.43 12.15
CA TYR A 23 19.39 -7.57 11.33
C TYR A 23 18.57 -6.39 10.78
N PRO A 24 19.13 -5.17 10.68
CA PRO A 24 18.43 -4.01 10.15
C PRO A 24 18.30 -4.13 8.62
N TYR A 25 17.34 -4.92 8.15
CA TYR A 25 16.95 -4.86 6.75
C TYR A 25 16.15 -3.56 6.55
N SER A 26 16.72 -2.61 5.80
CA SER A 26 16.02 -1.38 5.41
C SER A 26 15.01 -1.66 4.30
N GLY A 27 13.86 -1.00 4.33
CA GLY A 27 12.92 -0.95 3.21
C GLY A 27 13.35 0.02 2.10
N SER A 28 12.44 0.30 1.16
CA SER A 28 12.59 1.32 0.13
C SER A 28 11.25 2.08 -0.03
N GLY A 29 11.18 3.07 -0.91
CA GLY A 29 9.97 3.86 -1.20
C GLY A 29 10.24 4.98 -2.19
N PHE A 30 9.20 5.52 -2.84
CA PHE A 30 9.31 6.70 -3.71
C PHE A 30 8.04 7.55 -3.69
N GLN A 31 8.12 8.84 -3.44
CA GLN A 31 6.91 9.69 -3.46
C GLN A 31 6.68 10.34 -4.84
N SER A 32 5.45 10.79 -5.09
CA SER A 32 5.17 11.65 -6.24
C SER A 32 5.93 12.98 -6.11
N LEU A 33 6.41 13.52 -7.23
CA LEU A 33 7.11 14.82 -7.24
C LEU A 33 6.16 16.00 -7.02
N GLN A 34 4.87 15.78 -7.28
CA GLN A 34 3.84 16.79 -7.19
C GLN A 34 2.71 16.27 -6.32
N SER A 35 1.94 17.23 -5.84
CA SER A 35 0.73 16.98 -5.11
C SER A 35 -0.50 17.17 -5.99
N PHE A 36 -1.57 16.45 -5.66
CA PHE A 36 -2.81 16.48 -6.44
C PHE A 36 -3.99 16.77 -5.51
N GLY A 37 -5.04 17.45 -5.99
CA GLY A 37 -6.32 17.57 -5.28
C GLY A 37 -7.39 16.59 -5.78
N SER A 38 -7.16 16.02 -6.97
CA SER A 38 -7.95 14.98 -7.62
C SER A 38 -7.12 14.32 -8.72
N GLY A 39 -7.52 13.14 -9.17
CA GLY A 39 -6.84 12.48 -10.29
C GLY A 39 -7.27 11.03 -10.47
N TRP A 40 -6.68 10.36 -11.47
CA TRP A 40 -6.72 8.92 -11.62
C TRP A 40 -5.31 8.36 -11.36
N PHE A 41 -5.18 7.62 -10.26
CA PHE A 41 -3.92 7.00 -9.87
C PHE A 41 -4.00 5.50 -10.15
N SER A 42 -3.03 4.99 -10.89
CA SER A 42 -2.96 3.56 -11.22
C SER A 42 -1.52 3.08 -11.25
N MET A 43 -1.33 1.82 -10.90
CA MET A 43 -0.03 1.18 -10.87
C MET A 43 -0.13 -0.30 -11.15
N ARG A 44 0.82 -0.83 -11.93
CA ARG A 44 0.98 -2.27 -12.11
C ARG A 44 1.96 -2.78 -11.06
N ILE A 45 1.51 -3.69 -10.22
CA ILE A 45 2.28 -4.26 -9.12
C ILE A 45 2.38 -5.77 -9.34
N LYS A 46 3.57 -6.34 -9.10
CA LYS A 46 3.80 -7.79 -9.04
C LYS A 46 4.41 -8.11 -7.67
N LEU A 47 3.79 -9.04 -6.94
CA LEU A 47 4.23 -9.36 -5.58
C LEU A 47 5.43 -10.33 -5.58
N PRO A 48 6.22 -10.38 -4.48
CA PRO A 48 7.37 -11.27 -4.39
C PRO A 48 6.99 -12.75 -4.46
N GLN A 49 7.66 -13.52 -5.33
CA GLN A 49 7.35 -14.94 -5.58
C GLN A 49 7.81 -15.92 -4.48
N ARG A 50 8.60 -15.46 -3.51
CA ARG A 50 9.12 -16.27 -2.41
C ARG A 50 8.31 -15.99 -1.14
N ASP A 51 8.56 -16.77 -0.08
CA ASP A 51 8.00 -16.48 1.23
C ASP A 51 8.27 -15.02 1.61
N SER A 52 7.18 -14.28 1.68
CA SER A 52 7.15 -12.85 1.92
C SER A 52 6.22 -12.51 3.07
N THR A 53 5.87 -13.47 3.94
CA THR A 53 5.03 -13.26 5.14
C THR A 53 5.45 -12.09 6.03
N ALA A 54 6.73 -11.71 5.95
CA ALA A 54 7.31 -10.61 6.70
C ALA A 54 7.31 -9.26 5.95
N VAL A 55 6.84 -9.21 4.70
CA VAL A 55 6.91 -8.09 3.75
C VAL A 55 5.51 -7.51 3.51
N ILE A 56 5.41 -6.18 3.50
CA ILE A 56 4.19 -5.48 3.11
C ILE A 56 4.52 -4.60 1.91
N THR A 57 3.88 -4.80 0.77
CA THR A 57 3.98 -3.86 -0.36
C THR A 57 2.83 -2.89 -0.25
N THR A 58 3.10 -1.58 -0.25
CA THR A 58 2.04 -0.57 -0.08
C THR A 58 1.88 0.28 -1.34
N PHE A 59 0.66 0.72 -1.60
CA PHE A 59 0.34 1.79 -2.53
C PHE A 59 -0.74 2.62 -1.87
N TYR A 60 -0.44 3.87 -1.53
CA TYR A 60 -1.37 4.71 -0.81
C TYR A 60 -1.35 6.13 -1.34
N LEU A 61 -2.34 6.91 -0.94
CA LEU A 61 -2.47 8.33 -1.21
C LEU A 61 -2.71 9.00 0.13
N ILE A 62 -1.84 9.91 0.56
CA ILE A 62 -1.94 10.58 1.87
C ILE A 62 -1.86 12.10 1.69
N SER A 63 -2.55 12.84 2.55
CA SER A 63 -2.40 14.30 2.63
C SER A 63 -1.24 14.72 3.54
N GLU A 64 -0.62 15.88 3.26
CA GLU A 64 0.60 16.34 3.95
C GLU A 64 0.51 16.54 5.48
N ILE A 65 -0.68 16.78 6.04
CA ILE A 65 -0.82 17.15 7.46
C ILE A 65 -1.09 15.91 8.31
N GLU A 66 -0.06 15.35 8.94
CA GLU A 66 -0.14 14.09 9.69
C GLU A 66 -1.27 14.02 10.73
N SER A 67 -1.55 15.10 11.46
CA SER A 67 -2.52 15.10 12.57
C SER A 67 -4.00 15.06 12.13
N ILE A 68 -4.29 15.41 10.89
CA ILE A 68 -5.64 15.46 10.32
C ILE A 68 -5.65 14.84 8.91
N ARG A 69 -4.77 13.86 8.67
CA ARG A 69 -4.54 13.39 7.31
C ARG A 69 -5.73 12.61 6.77
N ASP A 70 -6.01 12.85 5.51
CA ASP A 70 -6.77 11.92 4.68
C ASP A 70 -5.80 10.91 4.07
N GLU A 71 -6.19 9.63 4.03
CA GLU A 71 -5.34 8.56 3.50
C GLU A 71 -6.21 7.49 2.84
N ILE A 72 -5.76 6.96 1.70
CA ILE A 72 -6.33 5.76 1.08
C ILE A 72 -5.21 4.75 0.90
N ASP A 73 -5.36 3.58 1.51
CA ASP A 73 -4.34 2.55 1.55
C ASP A 73 -4.68 1.33 0.70
N PHE A 74 -3.66 0.79 0.04
CA PHE A 74 -3.63 -0.56 -0.49
C PHE A 74 -2.37 -1.24 0.04
N GLU A 75 -2.54 -2.15 0.99
CA GLU A 75 -1.46 -2.90 1.62
C GLU A 75 -1.55 -4.36 1.18
N PHE A 76 -0.57 -4.79 0.40
CA PHE A 76 -0.43 -6.16 -0.05
C PHE A 76 0.42 -6.90 1.00
N LEU A 77 -0.26 -7.63 1.88
CA LEU A 77 0.36 -8.46 2.88
C LEU A 77 1.00 -9.66 2.18
N GLY A 78 2.32 -9.76 2.31
CA GLY A 78 3.10 -10.84 1.73
C GLY A 78 2.70 -12.19 2.32
N GLY A 79 2.79 -13.23 1.51
CA GLY A 79 2.33 -14.57 1.85
C GLY A 79 3.37 -15.65 1.57
N ASN A 80 2.95 -16.89 1.77
CA ASN A 80 3.66 -18.10 1.39
C ASN A 80 2.66 -19.16 0.88
N LEU A 81 3.13 -20.40 0.68
CA LEU A 81 2.28 -21.48 0.16
C LEU A 81 1.12 -21.90 1.08
N LYS A 82 1.21 -21.60 2.38
CA LYS A 82 0.18 -21.93 3.39
C LYS A 82 -0.74 -20.73 3.67
N GLU A 83 -0.18 -19.54 3.62
CA GLU A 83 -0.84 -18.27 3.91
C GLU A 83 -0.77 -17.39 2.67
N PRO A 84 -1.80 -17.41 1.80
CA PRO A 84 -1.76 -16.69 0.54
C PRO A 84 -1.72 -15.17 0.76
N HIS A 85 -1.22 -14.45 -0.23
CA HIS A 85 -1.20 -12.99 -0.23
C HIS A 85 -2.62 -12.43 -0.07
N VAL A 86 -2.69 -11.30 0.64
CA VAL A 86 -3.93 -10.63 0.96
C VAL A 86 -3.81 -9.15 0.61
N LEU A 87 -4.87 -8.57 0.06
CA LEU A 87 -5.01 -7.13 -0.05
C LEU A 87 -5.77 -6.60 1.16
N HIS A 88 -5.14 -5.69 1.90
CA HIS A 88 -5.78 -4.82 2.87
C HIS A 88 -6.01 -3.45 2.24
N THR A 89 -7.16 -2.85 2.51
CA THR A 89 -7.44 -1.45 2.16
C THR A 89 -7.91 -0.71 3.38
N ASN A 90 -7.57 0.57 3.50
CA ASN A 90 -8.07 1.43 4.55
C ASN A 90 -8.39 2.83 4.01
N ILE A 91 -9.23 3.56 4.71
CA ILE A 91 -9.52 4.97 4.44
C ILE A 91 -9.47 5.75 5.74
N TYR A 92 -8.57 6.73 5.79
CA TYR A 92 -8.53 7.76 6.83
C TYR A 92 -9.21 9.03 6.33
N ILE A 93 -10.02 9.63 7.22
CA ILE A 93 -10.64 10.94 7.01
C ILE A 93 -10.41 11.74 8.28
N ASP A 94 -9.84 12.94 8.15
CA ASP A 94 -9.49 13.81 9.29
C ASP A 94 -8.68 13.07 10.38
N GLY A 95 -7.71 12.25 9.96
CA GLY A 95 -6.85 11.45 10.85
C GLY A 95 -7.53 10.21 11.47
N GLN A 96 -8.79 9.94 11.17
CA GLN A 96 -9.51 8.77 11.68
C GLN A 96 -9.57 7.66 10.62
N GLY A 97 -8.92 6.53 10.88
CA GLY A 97 -8.97 5.30 10.08
C GLY A 97 -10.07 4.34 10.54
N GLY A 98 -9.75 3.04 10.64
CA GLY A 98 -10.68 2.02 11.14
C GLY A 98 -11.68 1.52 10.10
N ARG A 99 -11.36 1.68 8.81
CA ARG A 99 -12.20 1.30 7.67
C ARG A 99 -11.55 0.17 6.87
N GLU A 100 -10.91 -0.75 7.59
CA GLU A 100 -10.14 -1.82 7.00
C GLU A 100 -11.07 -2.80 6.25
N GLN A 101 -10.69 -3.14 5.03
CA GLN A 101 -11.28 -4.24 4.29
C GLN A 101 -10.18 -5.18 3.80
N GLN A 102 -10.50 -6.48 3.80
CA GLN A 102 -9.58 -7.53 3.43
C GLN A 102 -10.11 -8.32 2.25
N PHE A 103 -9.29 -8.53 1.24
CA PHE A 103 -9.63 -9.26 0.03
C PHE A 103 -8.59 -10.33 -0.30
N HIS A 104 -9.07 -11.47 -0.78
CA HIS A 104 -8.25 -12.46 -1.46
C HIS A 104 -8.25 -12.18 -2.98
N PHE A 105 -7.11 -12.41 -3.61
CA PHE A 105 -7.00 -12.31 -5.06
C PHE A 105 -7.72 -13.48 -5.73
N TRP A 106 -8.50 -13.20 -6.77
CA TRP A 106 -9.09 -14.21 -7.66
C TRP A 106 -8.13 -14.68 -8.76
N PHE A 107 -6.90 -14.14 -8.76
CA PHE A 107 -5.80 -14.45 -9.67
C PHE A 107 -4.52 -14.63 -8.84
N ASP A 108 -3.47 -15.16 -9.47
CA ASP A 108 -2.16 -15.25 -8.83
C ASP A 108 -1.42 -13.90 -8.94
N PRO A 109 -1.21 -13.16 -7.83
CA PRO A 109 -0.57 -11.84 -7.85
C PRO A 109 0.96 -11.91 -8.05
N LEU A 110 1.53 -13.11 -8.13
CA LEU A 110 2.96 -13.37 -8.30
C LEU A 110 3.39 -13.43 -9.77
N HIS A 111 2.42 -13.57 -10.68
CA HIS A 111 2.62 -13.71 -12.11
C HIS A 111 1.74 -12.74 -12.87
N THR A 112 2.30 -12.14 -13.92
CA THR A 112 1.49 -11.48 -14.94
C THR A 112 0.93 -12.55 -15.87
N SER A 113 -0.39 -12.57 -16.09
CA SER A 113 -0.94 -13.32 -17.21
C SER A 113 -0.27 -12.84 -18.50
N SER A 114 0.40 -13.76 -19.19
CA SER A 114 1.05 -13.54 -20.49
C SER A 114 0.07 -13.04 -21.55
#